data_AF-A0A3N9R958-F1
#
_entry.id   AF-A0A3N9R958-F1
#
_cell.length_a   1.000
_cell.length_b   1.000
_cell.length_c   1.000
_cell.angle_alpha   90.00
_cell.angle_beta   90.00
_cell.angle_gamma   90.00
#
_symmetry.space_group_name_H-M   'P 1'
#
loop_
_entity.id
_entity.type
_entity.pdbx_description
1 polymer ?
#
loop_
_entity_poly.entity_id
_entity_poly.type
_entity_poly.pdbx_seq_one_letter_code
_entity_poly.pdbx_strand_id
1 'polypeptide(L)'
;MENALPQGTGADTARADWIGILSRARADDVENLAAAHLADVDFEWLRAPHVGLVMVRGRAGGTGAQFNLGEMTVTRCSVRLPDGAVGHGYASGRSRRQAELAALLDARLQQHELQATLLEQVIEPLRKVESDRRLLASRKAAATKVEFFTMVRGDNLS
;
A
#
# COMPACT_ATOMS: atom_id res chain seq x y z
N MET A 1 29.98 3.14 -9.72
CA MET A 1 29.79 1.76 -9.22
C MET A 1 28.31 1.67 -8.86
N GLU A 2 27.51 1.31 -9.85
CA GLU A 2 26.04 1.30 -9.81
C GLU A 2 25.58 0.18 -8.87
N ASN A 3 24.96 0.51 -7.73
CA ASN A 3 24.42 -0.50 -6.83
C ASN A 3 23.05 -0.92 -7.38
N ALA A 4 23.05 -1.94 -8.23
CA ALA A 4 21.82 -2.56 -8.72
C ALA A 4 21.04 -3.09 -7.51
N LEU A 5 19.84 -2.56 -7.29
CA LEU A 5 18.93 -3.08 -6.28
C LEU A 5 18.71 -4.57 -6.54
N PRO A 6 18.81 -5.44 -5.52
CA PRO A 6 18.59 -6.87 -5.70
C PRO A 6 17.20 -7.08 -6.30
N GLN A 7 17.17 -7.66 -7.51
CA GLN A 7 15.94 -8.08 -8.15
C GLN A 7 15.38 -9.22 -7.29
N GLY A 8 14.32 -8.94 -6.52
CA GLY A 8 13.66 -9.95 -5.68
C GLY A 8 13.20 -11.13 -6.53
N THR A 9 13.13 -12.32 -5.94
CA THR A 9 12.56 -13.48 -6.61
C THR A 9 11.10 -13.22 -7.02
N GLY A 10 10.54 -14.03 -7.94
CA GLY A 10 9.12 -13.86 -8.33
C GLY A 10 8.16 -13.91 -7.14
N ALA A 11 8.48 -14.73 -6.13
CA ALA A 11 7.75 -14.80 -4.86
C ALA A 11 7.92 -13.53 -4.01
N ASP A 12 9.12 -12.93 -3.97
CA ASP A 12 9.35 -11.66 -3.28
C ASP A 12 8.56 -10.51 -3.92
N THR A 13 8.37 -10.58 -5.24
CA THR A 13 7.62 -9.56 -6.00
C THR A 13 6.12 -9.68 -5.74
N ALA A 14 5.59 -10.90 -5.73
CA ALA A 14 4.19 -11.16 -5.38
C ALA A 14 3.87 -10.71 -3.94
N ARG A 15 4.76 -11.05 -3.00
CA ARG A 15 4.61 -10.64 -1.60
C ARG A 15 4.67 -9.14 -1.42
N ALA A 16 5.61 -8.47 -2.08
CA ALA A 16 5.71 -7.01 -2.05
C ALA A 16 4.45 -6.32 -2.57
N ASP A 17 3.81 -6.87 -3.61
CA ASP A 17 2.59 -6.31 -4.20
C ASP A 17 1.41 -6.36 -3.22
N TRP A 18 1.09 -7.53 -2.63
CA TRP A 18 -0.03 -7.60 -1.67
C TRP A 18 0.26 -6.82 -0.38
N ILE A 19 1.50 -6.79 0.11
CA ILE A 19 1.88 -5.96 1.26
C ILE A 19 1.61 -4.49 0.94
N GLY A 20 1.96 -4.05 -0.28
CA GLY A 20 1.68 -2.71 -0.75
C GLY A 20 0.19 -2.36 -0.67
N ILE A 21 -0.68 -3.22 -1.19
CA ILE A 21 -2.13 -3.05 -1.18
C ILE A 21 -2.66 -2.96 0.25
N LEU A 22 -2.32 -3.94 1.09
CA LEU A 22 -2.78 -4.00 2.49
C LEU A 22 -2.33 -2.76 3.29
N SER A 23 -1.15 -2.22 2.99
CA SER A 23 -0.60 -1.04 3.66
C SER A 23 -1.38 0.26 3.39
N ARG A 24 -2.12 0.31 2.29
CA ARG A 24 -2.89 1.49 1.84
C ARG A 24 -4.40 1.30 1.91
N ALA A 25 -4.86 0.05 2.03
CA ALA A 25 -6.27 -0.28 2.19
C ALA A 25 -6.86 0.34 3.48
N ARG A 26 -8.16 0.63 3.50
CA ARG A 26 -8.83 1.04 4.74
C ARG A 26 -9.15 -0.19 5.58
N ALA A 27 -9.07 -0.05 6.90
CA ALA A 27 -9.37 -1.13 7.83
C ALA A 27 -10.75 -1.77 7.54
N ASP A 28 -11.79 -0.96 7.41
CA ASP A 28 -13.16 -1.45 7.17
C ASP A 28 -13.28 -2.28 5.88
N ASP A 29 -12.60 -1.91 4.80
CA ASP A 29 -12.64 -2.69 3.55
C ASP A 29 -11.96 -4.06 3.76
N VAL A 30 -10.82 -4.06 4.46
CA VAL A 30 -10.06 -5.27 4.79
C VAL A 30 -10.87 -6.18 5.70
N GLU A 31 -11.50 -5.63 6.73
CA GLU A 31 -12.35 -6.39 7.66
C GLU A 31 -13.52 -7.03 6.92
N ASN A 32 -14.24 -6.26 6.10
CA ASN A 32 -15.40 -6.78 5.37
C ASN A 32 -15.03 -7.88 4.38
N LEU A 33 -13.93 -7.73 3.65
CA LEU A 33 -13.52 -8.71 2.63
C LEU A 33 -12.83 -9.94 3.24
N ALA A 34 -12.10 -9.77 4.33
CA ALA A 34 -11.31 -10.82 4.95
C ALA A 34 -11.98 -11.50 6.15
N ALA A 35 -13.17 -11.05 6.59
CA ALA A 35 -13.83 -11.55 7.81
C ALA A 35 -13.87 -13.08 7.90
N ALA A 36 -14.34 -13.76 6.85
CA ALA A 36 -14.44 -15.22 6.82
C ALA A 36 -13.07 -15.92 6.86
N HIS A 37 -12.03 -15.27 6.34
CA HIS A 37 -10.67 -15.80 6.30
C HIS A 37 -9.90 -15.56 7.60
N LEU A 38 -10.38 -14.62 8.42
CA LEU A 38 -9.71 -14.18 9.65
C LEU A 38 -10.44 -14.51 10.96
N ALA A 39 -11.67 -15.04 10.89
CA ALA A 39 -12.53 -15.24 12.06
C ALA A 39 -11.89 -16.09 13.17
N ASP A 40 -11.18 -17.17 12.80
CA ASP A 40 -10.61 -18.14 13.74
C ASP A 40 -9.07 -18.25 13.60
N VAL A 41 -8.42 -17.12 13.32
CA VAL A 41 -6.95 -17.09 13.23
C VAL A 41 -6.36 -16.96 14.63
N ASP A 42 -5.84 -18.05 15.16
CA ASP A 42 -4.89 -17.97 16.27
C ASP A 42 -3.56 -17.38 15.79
N PHE A 43 -2.93 -16.56 16.62
CA PHE A 43 -1.61 -16.00 16.34
C PHE A 43 -0.91 -15.54 17.62
N GLU A 44 0.42 -15.42 17.54
CA GLU A 44 1.23 -14.76 18.55
C GLU A 44 1.83 -13.44 18.02
N TRP A 45 2.00 -12.47 18.91
CA TRP A 45 2.71 -11.23 18.59
C TRP A 45 4.21 -11.45 18.62
N LEU A 46 4.88 -11.34 17.47
CA LEU A 46 6.33 -11.15 17.43
C LEU A 46 6.70 -9.69 17.69
N ARG A 47 5.81 -8.77 17.27
CA ARG A 47 5.87 -7.35 17.57
C ARG A 47 4.46 -6.78 17.59
N ALA A 48 4.01 -6.34 18.76
CA ALA A 48 2.73 -5.64 18.90
C ALA A 48 2.68 -4.36 18.06
N PRO A 49 1.48 -3.87 17.68
CA PRO A 49 1.33 -2.68 16.85
C PRO A 49 1.97 -1.43 17.47
N HIS A 50 2.99 -0.91 16.80
CA HIS A 50 3.73 0.27 17.22
C HIS A 50 3.58 1.40 16.20
N VAL A 51 3.13 2.56 16.67
CA VAL A 51 3.00 3.79 15.90
C VAL A 51 4.33 4.56 15.95
N GLY A 52 4.93 4.83 14.80
CA GLY A 52 6.18 5.57 14.67
C GLY A 52 6.15 6.55 13.50
N LEU A 53 7.30 7.15 13.20
CA LEU A 53 7.47 8.12 12.12
C LEU A 53 8.41 7.56 11.05
N VAL A 54 8.14 7.91 9.79
CA VAL A 54 9.02 7.66 8.65
C VAL A 54 9.26 8.95 7.89
N MET A 55 10.49 9.14 7.40
CA MET A 55 10.85 10.26 6.55
C MET A 55 10.32 10.02 5.13
N VAL A 56 9.45 10.89 4.66
CA VAL A 56 9.01 10.90 3.26
C VAL A 56 10.06 11.64 2.45
N ARG A 57 10.53 11.02 1.37
CA ARG A 57 11.50 11.62 0.46
C ARG A 57 10.85 11.95 -0.88
N GLY A 58 10.99 13.20 -1.30
CA GLY A 58 10.63 13.67 -2.64
C GLY A 58 11.85 13.66 -3.57
N ARG A 59 11.61 13.87 -4.86
CA ARG A 59 12.67 14.15 -5.85
C ARG A 59 12.43 15.50 -6.50
N ALA A 60 13.45 16.34 -6.54
CA ALA A 60 13.36 17.67 -7.16
C ALA A 60 12.98 17.53 -8.65
N GLY A 61 11.94 18.23 -9.10
CA GLY A 61 11.44 18.11 -10.48
C GLY A 61 10.95 16.71 -10.87
N GLY A 62 10.65 15.83 -9.90
CA GLY A 62 10.17 14.46 -10.13
C GLY A 62 11.27 13.42 -10.38
N THR A 63 12.38 13.79 -11.01
CA THR A 63 13.47 12.86 -11.36
C THR A 63 14.83 13.23 -10.75
N GLY A 64 14.96 14.42 -10.16
CA GLY A 64 16.20 14.95 -9.61
C GLY A 64 16.61 14.36 -8.26
N ALA A 65 17.44 15.13 -7.54
CA ALA A 65 17.99 14.73 -6.24
C ALA A 65 16.89 14.47 -5.21
N GLN A 66 17.14 13.49 -4.33
CA GLN A 66 16.24 13.19 -3.21
C GLN A 66 16.33 14.29 -2.15
N PHE A 67 15.20 14.69 -1.59
CA PHE A 67 15.14 15.59 -0.43
C PHE A 67 14.06 15.12 0.54
N ASN A 68 14.20 15.50 1.82
CA ASN A 68 13.20 15.19 2.83
C ASN A 68 11.97 16.08 2.63
N LEU A 69 10.84 15.48 2.28
CA LEU A 69 9.56 16.16 2.05
C LEU A 69 8.80 16.40 3.37
N GLY A 70 9.09 15.59 4.39
CA GLY A 70 8.49 15.68 5.71
C GLY A 70 8.44 14.32 6.40
N GLU A 71 7.68 14.24 7.48
CA GLU A 71 7.44 13.00 8.23
C GLU A 71 6.02 12.51 8.01
N MET A 72 5.86 11.19 7.97
CA MET A 72 4.56 10.53 7.97
C MET A 72 4.50 9.56 9.15
N THR A 73 3.35 9.47 9.80
CA THR A 73 3.13 8.42 10.80
C THR A 73 2.91 7.08 10.12
N VAL A 74 3.49 6.02 10.66
CA VAL A 74 3.29 4.63 10.22
C VAL A 74 3.06 3.76 11.44
N THR A 75 2.12 2.83 11.33
CA THR A 75 1.95 1.76 12.32
C THR A 75 2.51 0.47 11.76
N ARG A 76 3.33 -0.23 12.53
CA ARG A 76 3.94 -1.51 12.14
C ARG A 76 3.75 -2.59 13.18
N CYS A 77 3.54 -3.83 12.75
CA CYS A 77 3.45 -4.98 13.64
C CYS A 77 3.94 -6.26 12.94
N SER A 78 4.10 -7.34 13.70
CA SER A 78 4.44 -8.65 13.17
C SER A 78 3.82 -9.75 14.01
N VAL A 79 3.29 -10.78 13.33
CA VAL A 79 2.60 -11.91 13.94
C VAL A 79 3.22 -13.21 13.48
N ARG A 80 3.04 -14.28 14.25
CA ARG A 80 3.31 -15.65 13.82
C ARG A 80 2.06 -16.49 13.99
N LEU A 81 1.72 -17.27 12.96
CA LEU A 81 0.62 -18.23 12.97
C LEU A 81 1.08 -19.60 13.53
N PRO A 82 0.16 -20.49 13.93
CA PRO A 82 0.51 -21.80 14.52
C PRO A 82 1.34 -22.72 13.61
N ASP A 83 1.21 -22.56 12.29
CA ASP A 83 2.02 -23.27 11.29
C ASP A 83 3.45 -22.70 11.12
N GLY A 84 3.77 -21.66 11.88
CA GLY A 84 5.06 -20.96 11.84
C GLY A 84 5.14 -19.82 10.83
N ALA A 85 4.10 -19.59 10.01
CA ALA A 85 4.10 -18.50 9.03
C ALA A 85 4.21 -17.13 9.73
N VAL A 86 5.11 -16.28 9.26
CA VAL A 86 5.35 -14.95 9.83
C VAL A 86 4.81 -13.87 8.91
N GLY A 87 3.91 -13.06 9.45
CA GLY A 87 3.27 -11.95 8.77
C GLY A 87 3.77 -10.59 9.23
N HIS A 88 3.79 -9.64 8.32
CA HIS A 88 4.20 -8.26 8.57
C HIS A 88 3.12 -7.29 8.15
N GLY A 89 2.78 -6.39 9.06
CA GLY A 89 1.73 -5.41 8.86
C GLY A 89 2.29 -4.01 8.91
N TYR A 90 1.96 -3.22 7.90
CA TYR A 90 2.20 -1.78 7.85
C TYR A 90 0.88 -1.07 7.58
N ALA A 91 0.70 0.10 8.20
CA ALA A 91 -0.42 0.98 7.90
C ALA A 91 0.07 2.42 7.85
N SER A 92 -0.33 3.14 6.81
CA SER A 92 -0.17 4.59 6.78
C SER A 92 -1.01 5.23 7.89
N GLY A 93 -0.40 6.09 8.69
CA GLY A 93 -1.03 6.70 9.85
C GLY A 93 -0.92 5.85 11.12
N ARG A 94 -1.99 5.87 11.92
CA ARG A 94 -1.99 5.41 13.33
C ARG A 94 -2.85 4.17 13.58
N SER A 95 -3.41 3.57 12.53
CA SER A 95 -4.35 2.45 12.66
C SER A 95 -3.62 1.17 13.06
N ARG A 96 -3.74 0.80 14.33
CA ARG A 96 -3.25 -0.49 14.84
C ARG A 96 -4.03 -1.66 14.24
N ARG A 97 -5.35 -1.51 14.09
CA ARG A 97 -6.22 -2.55 13.55
C ARG A 97 -5.89 -2.85 12.09
N GLN A 98 -5.66 -1.83 11.26
CA GLN A 98 -5.22 -2.06 9.88
C GLN A 98 -3.88 -2.78 9.84
N ALA A 99 -2.91 -2.36 10.65
CA ALA A 99 -1.60 -3.02 10.70
C ALA A 99 -1.73 -4.50 11.11
N GLU A 100 -2.56 -4.80 12.10
CA GLU A 100 -2.84 -6.18 12.52
C GLU A 100 -3.45 -7.03 11.41
N LEU A 101 -4.53 -6.55 10.78
CA LEU A 101 -5.18 -7.24 9.66
C LEU A 101 -4.22 -7.49 8.51
N ALA A 102 -3.39 -6.50 8.18
CA ALA A 102 -2.36 -6.62 7.16
C ALA A 102 -1.32 -7.70 7.52
N ALA A 103 -0.90 -7.80 8.78
CA ALA A 103 0.04 -8.82 9.21
C ALA A 103 -0.57 -10.23 9.15
N LEU A 104 -1.82 -10.40 9.59
CA LEU A 104 -2.51 -11.69 9.53
C LEU A 104 -2.72 -12.15 8.08
N LEU A 105 -3.12 -11.24 7.20
CA LEU A 105 -3.29 -11.54 5.77
C LEU A 105 -1.95 -11.84 5.10
N ASP A 106 -0.88 -11.10 5.38
CA ASP A 106 0.45 -11.42 4.85
C ASP A 106 0.90 -12.82 5.28
N ALA A 107 0.66 -13.23 6.54
CA ALA A 107 0.95 -14.59 6.98
C ALA A 107 0.10 -15.65 6.25
N ARG A 108 -1.22 -15.44 6.15
CA ARG A 108 -2.13 -16.38 5.46
C ARG A 108 -1.87 -16.48 3.95
N LEU A 109 -1.49 -15.38 3.29
CA LEU A 109 -1.13 -15.36 1.86
C LEU A 109 0.15 -16.14 1.56
N GLN A 110 0.97 -16.47 2.56
CA GLN A 110 2.13 -17.35 2.40
C GLN A 110 1.75 -18.84 2.43
N GLN A 111 0.52 -19.19 2.85
CA GLN A 111 0.03 -20.57 2.82
C GLN A 111 -0.44 -20.91 1.40
N HIS A 112 0.21 -21.91 0.79
CA HIS A 112 -0.01 -22.25 -0.62
C HIS A 112 -1.48 -22.60 -0.92
N GLU A 113 -2.16 -23.25 0.01
CA GLU A 113 -3.55 -23.69 -0.10
C GLU A 113 -4.55 -22.53 -0.11
N LEU A 114 -4.24 -21.42 0.58
CA LEU A 114 -5.14 -20.27 0.71
C LEU A 114 -4.77 -19.12 -0.23
N GLN A 115 -3.53 -19.09 -0.72
CA GLN A 115 -2.98 -17.94 -1.44
C GLN A 115 -3.86 -17.53 -2.64
N ALA A 116 -4.22 -18.48 -3.51
CA ALA A 116 -5.02 -18.18 -4.70
C ALA A 116 -6.39 -17.59 -4.32
N THR A 117 -7.06 -18.18 -3.33
CA THR A 117 -8.36 -17.72 -2.85
C THR A 117 -8.29 -16.34 -2.23
N LEU A 118 -7.28 -16.06 -1.40
CA LEU A 118 -7.09 -14.75 -0.77
C LEU A 118 -6.71 -13.66 -1.79
N LEU A 119 -5.91 -14.02 -2.80
CA LEU A 119 -5.60 -13.10 -3.89
C LEU A 119 -6.88 -12.68 -4.64
N GLU A 120 -7.72 -13.65 -4.99
CA GLU A 120 -8.96 -13.41 -5.75
C GLU A 120 -10.05 -12.71 -4.92
N GLN A 121 -10.26 -13.13 -3.67
CA GLN A 121 -11.40 -12.69 -2.86
C GLN A 121 -11.10 -11.47 -1.98
N VAL A 122 -9.83 -11.19 -1.71
CA VAL A 122 -9.43 -10.09 -0.80
C VAL A 122 -8.54 -9.09 -1.52
N ILE A 123 -7.40 -9.54 -2.07
CA ILE A 123 -6.39 -8.61 -2.60
C ILE A 123 -6.85 -7.90 -3.87
N GLU A 124 -7.43 -8.62 -4.84
CA GLU A 124 -7.88 -8.00 -6.09
C GLU A 124 -9.08 -7.05 -5.89
N PRO A 125 -10.09 -7.38 -5.06
CA PRO A 125 -11.14 -6.43 -4.69
C PRO A 125 -10.60 -5.18 -3.99
N LEU A 126 -9.65 -5.34 -3.07
CA LEU A 126 -8.97 -4.19 -2.42
C LEU A 126 -8.23 -3.33 -3.45
N ARG A 127 -7.52 -3.94 -4.40
CA ARG A 127 -6.84 -3.24 -5.50
C ARG A 127 -7.83 -2.39 -6.30
N LYS A 128 -8.98 -2.96 -6.64
CA LYS A 128 -10.04 -2.26 -7.38
C LYS A 128 -10.58 -1.06 -6.58
N VAL A 129 -10.92 -1.27 -5.32
CA VAL A 129 -11.41 -0.21 -4.43
C VAL A 129 -10.38 0.93 -4.27
N GLU A 130 -9.09 0.60 -4.16
CA GLU A 130 -8.02 1.60 -4.09
C GLU A 130 -7.90 2.39 -5.41
N SER A 131 -7.91 1.69 -6.54
CA SER A 131 -7.82 2.28 -7.88
C SER A 131 -8.97 3.24 -8.16
N ASP A 132 -10.21 2.83 -7.87
CA ASP A 132 -11.41 3.65 -8.06
C ASP A 132 -11.35 4.93 -7.22
N ARG A 133 -10.90 4.84 -5.96
CA ARG A 133 -10.69 6.01 -5.10
C ARG A 133 -9.62 6.94 -5.64
N ARG A 134 -8.50 6.41 -6.12
CA ARG A 134 -7.42 7.20 -6.71
C ARG A 134 -7.90 7.93 -7.97
N LEU A 135 -8.68 7.25 -8.81
CA LEU A 135 -9.28 7.84 -10.01
C LEU A 135 -10.25 8.97 -9.66
N LEU A 136 -11.14 8.76 -8.67
CA LEU A 136 -12.06 9.78 -8.19
C LEU A 136 -11.34 11.00 -7.62
N ALA A 137 -10.28 10.79 -6.82
CA ALA A 137 -9.46 11.88 -6.28
C ALA A 137 -8.77 12.67 -7.40
N SER A 138 -8.21 11.98 -8.40
CA SER A 138 -7.58 12.62 -9.56
C SER A 138 -8.57 13.44 -10.37
N ARG A 139 -9.79 12.95 -10.59
CA ARG A 139 -10.84 13.69 -11.30
C ARG A 139 -11.25 14.96 -10.55
N LYS A 140 -11.39 14.89 -9.23
CA LYS A 140 -11.68 16.08 -8.39
C LYS A 140 -10.58 17.13 -8.48
N ALA A 141 -9.31 16.72 -8.45
CA ALA A 141 -8.18 17.64 -8.61
C ALA A 141 -8.11 18.25 -10.01
N ALA A 142 -8.41 17.47 -11.05
CA ALA A 142 -8.47 17.97 -12.43
C ALA A 142 -9.60 19.01 -12.63
N ALA A 143 -10.73 18.86 -11.93
CA ALA A 143 -11.82 19.85 -11.96
C ALA A 143 -11.42 21.22 -11.40
N THR A 144 -10.34 21.31 -10.62
CA THR A 144 -9.76 22.57 -10.12
C THR A 144 -8.57 23.07 -10.94
N LYS A 145 -8.26 22.43 -12.07
CA LYS A 145 -7.13 22.80 -12.92
C LYS A 145 -7.49 24.04 -13.73
N VAL A 146 -6.74 25.13 -13.53
CA VAL A 146 -6.82 26.32 -14.38
C VAL A 146 -6.03 26.06 -15.66
N GLU A 147 -6.71 25.97 -16.80
CA GLU A 147 -6.08 25.90 -18.11
C GLU A 147 -5.71 27.32 -18.58
N PHE A 148 -4.41 27.64 -18.60
CA PHE A 148 -3.91 28.86 -19.21
C PHE A 148 -3.67 28.61 -20.70
N PHE A 149 -4.60 29.06 -21.55
CA PHE A 149 -4.35 29.14 -22.98
C PHE A 149 -3.49 30.38 -23.27
N THR A 150 -2.24 30.19 -23.68
CA THR A 150 -1.48 31.26 -24.35
C THR A 150 -2.04 31.42 -25.76
N MET A 151 -2.88 32.44 -25.96
CA MET A 151 -3.27 32.90 -27.30
C MET A 151 -2.01 33.46 -27.97
N VAL A 152 -1.39 32.68 -28.85
CA VAL A 152 -0.35 33.20 -29.75
C VAL A 152 -1.09 34.11 -30.73
N ARG A 153 -0.86 35.42 -30.60
CA ARG A 153 -1.38 36.41 -31.54
C ARG A 153 -0.78 36.10 -32.91
N GLY A 154 -1.63 35.67 -33.84
CA GLY A 154 -1.26 35.61 -35.25
C GLY A 154 -1.09 37.03 -35.75
N ASP A 155 0.15 37.52 -35.77
CA ASP A 155 0.47 38.73 -36.51
C ASP A 155 0.82 38.31 -37.95
N ASN A 156 -0.22 38.20 -38.78
CA ASN A 156 -0.09 38.33 -40.23
C ASN A 156 -0.10 39.82 -40.56
N LEU A 157 1.05 40.39 -40.87
CA LEU A 157 1.26 41.59 -41.73
C LEU A 157 2.78 41.57 -42.03
N SER A 158 3.30 41.48 -43.25
CA SER A 158 2.81 41.81 -44.61
C SER A 158 3.68 41.05 -45.61
#